data_AF-G7E186-F1
#
_entry.id   AF-G7E186-F1
#
_cell.length_a   1.000
_cell.length_b   1.000
_cell.length_c   1.000
_cell.angle_alpha   90.00
_cell.angle_beta   90.00
_cell.angle_gamma   90.00
#
_symmetry.space_group_name_H-M   'P 1'
#
loop_
_entity.id
_entity.type
_entity.pdbx_description
1 polymer ?
#
loop_
_entity_poly.entity_id
_entity_poly.type
_entity_poly.pdbx_seq_one_letter_code
_entity_poly.pdbx_strand_id
1 'polypeptide(L)'
;MIVPTALIFSLASLISAARIDTKPIEARDANRLVRRHTGPYTWCGIQIAYNTDVTLALQWPLRWDKDKHSYEIINEGAVTWSHYDPPGLKNGHIVNANLEIAGELETKNTFDIYLQLVVAPDGDIQGVGLVRASYNGVRSPQLHPGYGFQCSDDPTQTNKVTIPSY
;
A
#
# COMPACT_ATOMS: atom_id res chain seq x y z
N MET A 1 -27.65 -49.01 27.40
CA MET A 1 -28.07 -47.60 27.29
C MET A 1 -26.79 -46.77 27.30
N ILE A 2 -26.34 -46.32 26.13
CA ILE A 2 -25.02 -45.70 25.92
C ILE A 2 -25.27 -44.26 25.49
N VAL A 3 -24.67 -43.31 26.20
CA VAL A 3 -24.67 -41.88 25.87
C VAL A 3 -23.49 -41.60 24.93
N PRO A 4 -23.70 -40.84 23.84
CA PRO A 4 -22.67 -40.01 23.23
C PRO A 4 -23.08 -38.54 23.41
N THR A 5 -22.44 -37.74 24.26
CA THR A 5 -21.13 -37.06 24.10
C THR A 5 -20.97 -36.33 22.76
N ALA A 6 -21.44 -35.08 22.77
CA ALA A 6 -20.97 -33.85 22.13
C ALA A 6 -20.12 -33.89 20.84
N LEU A 7 -20.50 -33.04 19.88
CA LEU A 7 -19.55 -32.28 19.06
C LEU A 7 -20.15 -30.92 18.69
N ILE A 8 -19.72 -29.90 19.43
CA ILE A 8 -19.96 -28.49 19.15
C ILE A 8 -19.01 -28.11 18.01
N PHE A 9 -19.56 -27.78 16.84
CA PHE A 9 -18.80 -27.19 15.74
C PHE A 9 -18.51 -25.71 16.07
N SER A 10 -17.45 -25.47 16.83
CA SER A 10 -16.85 -24.14 16.93
C SER A 10 -16.09 -23.84 15.64
N LEU A 11 -16.73 -23.14 14.69
CA LEU A 11 -16.03 -22.49 13.58
C LEU A 11 -15.21 -21.33 14.16
N ALA A 12 -14.00 -21.64 14.65
CA ALA A 12 -12.95 -20.64 14.80
C ALA A 12 -12.46 -20.31 13.39
N SER A 13 -12.95 -19.21 12.81
CA SER A 13 -12.32 -18.57 11.66
C SER A 13 -10.97 -18.03 12.12
N LEU A 14 -9.96 -18.89 12.07
CA LEU A 14 -8.57 -18.52 12.21
C LEU A 14 -8.24 -17.58 11.05
N ILE A 15 -8.19 -16.29 11.39
CA ILE A 15 -7.57 -15.23 10.63
C ILE A 15 -6.21 -15.77 10.19
N SER A 16 -6.09 -16.08 8.90
CA SER A 16 -4.80 -16.37 8.30
C SER A 16 -4.03 -15.06 8.25
N ALA A 17 -3.43 -14.68 9.37
CA ALA A 17 -2.21 -13.91 9.38
C ALA A 17 -1.14 -14.78 8.71
N ALA A 18 -1.19 -14.81 7.37
CA ALA A 18 -0.11 -15.33 6.56
C ALA A 18 1.11 -14.49 6.93
N ARG A 19 1.96 -15.10 7.77
CA ARG A 19 3.34 -14.75 8.06
C ARG A 19 3.87 -13.68 7.12
N ILE A 20 4.02 -12.48 7.67
CA ILE A 20 4.81 -11.41 7.07
C ILE A 20 6.20 -12.00 6.81
N ASP A 21 6.58 -12.16 5.54
CA ASP A 21 7.97 -12.39 5.17
C ASP A 21 8.69 -11.06 5.37
N THR A 22 9.31 -10.90 6.55
CA THR A 22 10.09 -9.73 6.96
C THR A 22 11.51 -9.76 6.41
N LYS A 23 11.80 -10.58 5.39
CA LYS A 23 13.10 -10.56 4.74
C LYS A 23 13.42 -9.13 4.27
N PRO A 24 14.67 -8.68 4.46
CA PRO A 24 15.13 -7.43 3.88
C PRO A 24 14.85 -7.43 2.38
N ILE A 25 14.44 -6.26 1.88
CA ILE A 25 14.01 -6.01 0.51
C ILE A 25 15.06 -6.55 -0.46
N GLU A 26 14.85 -7.74 -1.02
CA GLU A 26 15.63 -8.23 -2.16
C GLU A 26 15.14 -7.47 -3.40
N ALA A 27 15.78 -6.33 -3.67
CA ALA A 27 15.75 -5.75 -5.00
C ALA A 27 16.29 -6.80 -5.98
N ARG A 28 15.52 -7.08 -7.05
CA ARG A 28 15.89 -8.03 -8.10
C ARG A 28 17.36 -7.86 -8.52
N ASP A 29 18.06 -8.99 -8.68
CA ASP A 29 19.42 -9.09 -9.22
C ASP A 29 19.68 -8.10 -10.36
N ALA A 30 20.80 -7.38 -10.28
CA ALA A 30 21.19 -6.23 -11.11
C ALA A 30 21.37 -6.49 -12.62
N ASN A 31 21.11 -7.72 -13.12
CA ASN A 31 21.40 -8.13 -14.50
C ASN A 31 20.20 -8.61 -15.31
N ARG A 32 18.97 -8.39 -14.87
CA ARG A 32 17.80 -8.55 -15.74
C ARG A 32 17.44 -7.20 -16.35
N LEU A 33 17.53 -7.10 -17.68
CA LEU A 33 16.87 -6.05 -18.48
C LEU A 33 15.59 -5.63 -17.77
N VAL A 34 15.57 -4.41 -17.24
CA VAL A 34 14.45 -3.90 -16.43
C VAL A 34 13.24 -3.86 -17.34
N ARG A 35 12.45 -4.91 -17.30
CA ARG A 35 11.16 -4.97 -18.00
C ARG A 35 10.37 -3.83 -17.36
N ARG A 36 10.18 -2.74 -18.11
CA ARG A 36 9.28 -1.67 -17.69
C ARG A 36 7.93 -2.35 -17.45
N HIS A 37 7.45 -2.27 -16.23
CA HIS A 37 6.11 -2.71 -15.93
C HIS A 37 5.14 -1.89 -16.80
N THR A 38 4.04 -2.52 -17.21
CA THR A 38 3.00 -1.87 -18.01
C THR A 38 1.68 -2.42 -17.53
N GLY A 39 0.69 -1.54 -17.41
CA GLY A 39 -0.62 -1.89 -16.89
C GLY A 39 -0.75 -1.70 -15.37
N PRO A 40 -1.90 -2.12 -14.82
CA PRO A 40 -2.27 -1.80 -13.46
C PRO A 40 -1.65 -2.75 -12.42
N TYR A 41 -1.47 -2.24 -11.22
CA TYR A 41 -1.11 -3.01 -10.03
C TYR A 41 -2.36 -3.46 -9.27
N THR A 42 -2.25 -4.56 -8.53
CA THR A 42 -3.31 -5.09 -7.66
C THR A 42 -2.98 -4.92 -6.18
N TRP A 43 -1.74 -4.59 -5.86
CA TRP A 43 -1.25 -4.39 -4.50
C TRP A 43 -0.14 -3.34 -4.47
N CYS A 44 -0.12 -2.51 -3.43
CA CYS A 44 1.00 -1.64 -3.12
C CYS A 44 1.28 -1.62 -1.62
N GLY A 45 2.51 -1.25 -1.26
CA GLY A 45 2.93 -1.04 0.10
C GLY A 45 4.01 0.04 0.22
N ILE A 46 4.06 0.64 1.41
CA ILE A 46 5.00 1.68 1.76
C ILE A 46 5.68 1.35 3.08
N GLN A 47 6.98 1.60 3.14
CA GLN A 47 7.75 1.59 4.38
C GLN A 47 8.33 2.97 4.60
N ILE A 48 8.00 3.61 5.72
CA ILE A 48 8.43 4.97 6.08
C ILE A 48 9.27 4.89 7.35
N ALA A 49 10.51 5.38 7.28
CA ALA A 49 11.32 5.66 8.45
C ALA A 49 10.82 6.94 9.13
N TYR A 50 9.72 6.82 9.88
CA TYR A 50 8.97 7.96 10.39
C TYR A 50 9.78 8.81 11.38
N ASN A 51 10.51 8.15 12.29
CA ASN A 51 11.54 8.74 13.14
C ASN A 51 12.59 7.67 13.50
N THR A 52 13.47 7.93 14.47
CA THR A 52 14.53 7.01 14.90
C THR A 52 14.01 5.68 15.47
N ASP A 53 12.80 5.67 16.01
CA ASP A 53 12.25 4.55 16.80
C ASP A 53 10.99 3.94 16.16
N VAL A 54 10.42 4.60 15.15
CA VAL A 54 9.16 4.23 14.51
C VAL A 54 9.37 4.07 13.02
N THR A 55 9.11 2.86 12.55
CA THR A 55 8.96 2.54 11.12
C THR A 55 7.51 2.17 10.86
N LEU A 56 6.88 2.87 9.92
CA LEU A 56 5.54 2.52 9.45
C LEU A 56 5.69 1.60 8.24
N ALA A 57 5.14 0.40 8.32
CA ALA A 57 5.06 -0.54 7.20
C ALA A 57 3.58 -0.81 6.94
N LEU A 58 3.10 -0.36 5.78
CA LEU A 58 1.69 -0.40 5.42
C LEU A 58 1.54 -1.00 4.03
N GLN A 59 0.40 -1.62 3.80
CA GLN A 59 0.08 -2.26 2.54
C GLN A 59 -1.41 -2.23 2.31
N TRP A 60 -1.81 -2.21 1.05
CA TRP A 60 -3.21 -2.21 0.65
C TRP A 60 -3.38 -2.86 -0.72
N PRO A 61 -4.44 -3.65 -0.92
CA PRO A 61 -4.90 -4.01 -2.24
C PRO A 61 -5.49 -2.78 -2.96
N LEU A 62 -5.42 -2.79 -4.29
CA LEU A 62 -6.01 -1.77 -5.14
C LEU A 62 -6.51 -2.40 -6.45
N ARG A 63 -7.44 -1.73 -7.10
CA ARG A 63 -8.03 -2.16 -8.37
C ARG A 63 -8.08 -0.99 -9.34
N TRP A 64 -7.64 -1.21 -10.56
CA TRP A 64 -7.75 -0.22 -11.62
C TRP A 64 -9.14 -0.24 -12.25
N ASP A 65 -9.81 0.91 -12.26
CA ASP A 65 -11.02 1.16 -13.02
C ASP A 65 -10.62 1.79 -14.36
N LYS A 66 -10.73 0.99 -15.43
CA LYS A 66 -10.35 1.41 -16.79
C LYS A 66 -11.25 2.51 -17.33
N ASP A 67 -12.52 2.53 -16.94
CA ASP A 67 -13.48 3.49 -17.45
C ASP A 67 -13.28 4.86 -16.81
N LYS A 68 -12.85 4.87 -15.54
CA LYS A 68 -12.56 6.10 -14.78
C LYS A 68 -11.10 6.54 -14.84
N HIS A 69 -10.21 5.71 -15.41
CA HIS A 69 -8.76 5.89 -15.34
C HIS A 69 -8.28 6.18 -13.90
N SER A 70 -8.77 5.40 -12.94
CA SER A 70 -8.53 5.64 -11.52
C SER A 70 -8.32 4.35 -10.75
N TYR A 71 -7.56 4.44 -9.66
CA TYR A 71 -7.46 3.36 -8.70
C TYR A 71 -8.56 3.44 -7.65
N GLU A 72 -9.15 2.29 -7.35
CA GLU A 72 -9.93 2.04 -6.15
C GLU A 72 -9.04 1.34 -5.13
N ILE A 73 -8.93 1.92 -3.94
CA ILE A 73 -8.18 1.34 -2.84
C ILE A 73 -9.13 0.47 -2.01
N ILE A 74 -8.72 -0.76 -1.74
CA ILE A 74 -9.51 -1.69 -0.93
C ILE A 74 -9.04 -1.53 0.52
N ASN A 75 -9.91 -0.96 1.36
CA ASN A 75 -9.63 -0.77 2.78
C ASN A 75 -9.68 -2.11 3.51
N GLU A 76 -8.51 -2.62 3.86
CA GLU A 76 -8.32 -3.89 4.56
C GLU A 76 -7.22 -3.78 5.62
N GLY A 77 -7.34 -4.56 6.69
CA GLY A 77 -6.33 -4.65 7.74
C GLY A 77 -6.19 -3.31 8.48
N ALA A 78 -4.97 -2.76 8.46
CA ALA A 78 -4.67 -1.50 9.15
C ALA A 78 -5.26 -0.27 8.43
N VAL A 79 -5.55 -0.38 7.13
CA VAL A 79 -6.12 0.72 6.33
C VAL A 79 -7.64 0.69 6.47
N THR A 80 -8.21 1.73 7.08
CA THR A 80 -9.67 1.82 7.30
C THR A 80 -10.33 2.90 6.45
N TRP A 81 -9.54 3.83 5.92
CA TRP A 81 -10.02 4.88 5.03
C TRP A 81 -8.99 5.19 3.94
N SER A 82 -9.49 5.54 2.77
CA SER A 82 -8.69 5.93 1.63
C SER A 82 -9.43 6.94 0.77
N HIS A 83 -8.69 7.84 0.14
CA HIS A 83 -9.19 8.69 -0.94
C HIS A 83 -8.18 8.75 -2.08
N TYR A 84 -8.65 8.54 -3.30
CA TYR A 84 -7.84 8.63 -4.50
C TYR A 84 -8.42 9.70 -5.43
N ASP A 85 -7.59 10.71 -5.76
CA ASP A 85 -7.89 11.74 -6.75
C ASP A 85 -7.08 11.42 -8.02
N PRO A 86 -7.72 11.04 -9.14
CA PRO A 86 -7.03 10.64 -10.36
C PRO A 86 -6.22 11.80 -10.99
N PRO A 87 -5.23 11.49 -11.85
CA PRO A 87 -4.51 12.52 -12.56
C PRO A 87 -5.46 13.25 -13.52
N GLY A 88 -5.21 14.54 -13.74
CA GLY A 88 -6.11 15.34 -14.56
C GLY A 88 -5.62 16.76 -14.83
N LEU A 89 -6.47 17.56 -15.45
CA LEU A 89 -6.21 18.99 -15.67
C LEU A 89 -6.93 19.80 -14.59
N LYS A 90 -6.16 20.54 -13.78
CA LYS A 90 -6.69 21.55 -12.86
C LYS A 90 -6.15 22.91 -13.27
N ASN A 91 -7.05 23.84 -13.58
CA ASN A 91 -6.71 25.21 -14.01
C ASN A 91 -5.70 25.27 -15.17
N GLY A 92 -5.79 24.33 -16.14
CA GLY A 92 -4.90 24.28 -17.30
C GLY A 92 -3.53 23.61 -17.04
N HIS A 93 -3.27 23.13 -15.83
CA HIS A 93 -2.04 22.40 -15.48
C HIS A 93 -2.35 20.92 -15.26
N ILE A 94 -1.44 20.05 -15.73
CA ILE A 94 -1.49 18.63 -15.39
C ILE A 94 -1.17 18.49 -13.91
N VAL A 95 -2.06 17.84 -13.17
CA VAL A 95 -1.85 17.44 -11.79
C VAL A 95 -1.69 15.93 -11.72
N ASN A 96 -0.72 15.49 -10.94
CA ASN A 96 -0.52 14.09 -10.62
C ASN A 96 -1.67 13.58 -9.75
N ALA A 97 -1.83 12.26 -9.72
CA ALA A 97 -2.80 11.64 -8.85
C ALA A 97 -2.41 11.85 -7.38
N ASN A 98 -3.39 11.91 -6.50
CA ASN A 98 -3.16 11.96 -5.07
C ASN A 98 -3.82 10.77 -4.39
N LEU A 99 -3.15 10.23 -3.38
CA LEU A 99 -3.62 9.09 -2.60
C LEU A 99 -3.47 9.41 -1.13
N GLU A 100 -4.60 9.52 -0.44
CA GLU A 100 -4.68 9.59 1.02
C GLU A 100 -5.07 8.24 1.59
N ILE A 101 -4.37 7.80 2.62
CA ILE A 101 -4.62 6.54 3.31
C ILE A 101 -4.50 6.78 4.82
N ALA A 102 -5.51 6.35 5.55
CA ALA A 102 -5.54 6.46 7.00
C ALA A 102 -6.07 5.18 7.64
N GLY A 103 -5.71 4.99 8.91
CA GLY A 103 -6.25 3.90 9.69
C GLY A 103 -5.57 3.71 11.04
N GLU A 104 -5.63 2.48 11.53
CA GLU A 104 -5.22 2.10 12.89
C GLU A 104 -4.42 0.80 12.84
N LEU A 105 -3.26 0.78 13.50
CA LEU A 105 -2.43 -0.41 13.68
C LEU A 105 -2.98 -1.28 14.81
N GLU A 106 -2.56 -2.55 14.88
CA GLU A 106 -2.94 -3.47 15.97
C GLU A 106 -2.63 -2.92 17.37
N THR A 107 -1.61 -2.06 17.49
CA THR A 107 -1.22 -1.36 18.72
C THR A 107 -2.14 -0.19 19.09
N LYS A 108 -3.25 0.02 18.38
CA LYS A 108 -4.17 1.16 18.52
C LYS A 108 -3.59 2.53 18.17
N ASN A 109 -2.43 2.52 17.53
CA ASN A 109 -1.83 3.74 17.01
C ASN A 109 -2.43 4.08 15.65
N THR A 110 -2.73 5.35 15.41
CA THR A 110 -3.33 5.82 14.16
C THR A 110 -2.26 6.33 13.19
N PHE A 111 -2.55 6.24 11.90
CA PHE A 111 -1.70 6.82 10.86
C PHE A 111 -2.54 7.54 9.81
N ASP A 112 -1.91 8.52 9.17
CA ASP A 112 -2.44 9.27 8.01
C ASP A 112 -1.26 9.52 7.07
N ILE A 113 -1.41 9.12 5.81
CA ILE A 113 -0.39 9.26 4.78
C ILE A 113 -1.01 9.91 3.57
N TYR A 114 -0.30 10.89 3.01
CA TYR A 114 -0.63 11.53 1.75
C TYR A 114 0.51 11.32 0.76
N LEU A 115 0.18 10.70 -0.36
CA LEU A 115 1.08 10.42 -1.47
C LEU A 115 0.63 11.18 -2.71
N GLN A 116 1.61 11.60 -3.51
CA GLN A 116 1.39 12.01 -4.89
C GLN A 116 1.95 10.92 -5.81
N LEU A 117 1.20 10.54 -6.83
CA LEU A 117 1.54 9.43 -7.72
C LEU A 117 1.58 9.90 -9.17
N VAL A 118 2.62 9.51 -9.90
CA VAL A 118 2.66 9.61 -11.36
C VAL A 118 2.08 8.31 -11.90
N VAL A 119 0.88 8.38 -12.48
CA VAL A 119 0.14 7.23 -12.99
C VAL A 119 -0.10 7.39 -14.48
N ALA A 120 0.34 6.40 -15.27
CA ALA A 120 0.12 6.36 -16.69
C ALA A 120 -1.33 5.96 -17.04
N PRO A 121 -1.81 6.23 -18.27
CA PRO A 121 -3.19 5.94 -18.67
C PRO A 121 -3.60 4.46 -18.60
N ASP A 122 -2.64 3.54 -18.62
CA ASP A 122 -2.84 2.09 -18.50
C ASP A 122 -2.88 1.59 -17.04
N GLY A 123 -2.71 2.50 -16.08
CA GLY A 123 -2.64 2.20 -14.66
C GLY A 123 -1.21 2.03 -14.13
N ASP A 124 -0.17 2.07 -14.95
CA ASP A 124 1.20 1.92 -14.44
C ASP A 124 1.58 3.09 -13.53
N ILE A 125 1.87 2.80 -12.28
CA ILE A 125 2.43 3.76 -11.30
C ILE A 125 3.92 3.88 -11.56
N GLN A 126 4.35 5.03 -12.07
CA GLN A 126 5.72 5.28 -12.54
C GLN A 126 6.58 6.04 -11.54
N GLY A 127 5.94 6.70 -10.56
CA GLY A 127 6.63 7.49 -9.56
C GLY A 127 5.74 7.77 -8.36
N VAL A 128 6.36 7.99 -7.21
CA VAL A 128 5.69 8.32 -5.95
C VAL A 128 6.41 9.48 -5.26
N GLY A 129 5.64 10.34 -4.60
CA GLY A 129 6.12 11.37 -3.70
C GLY A 129 5.38 11.26 -2.37
N LEU A 130 6.11 11.08 -1.26
CA LEU A 130 5.54 11.18 0.07
C LEU A 130 5.35 12.66 0.45
N VAL A 131 4.10 13.12 0.46
CA VAL A 131 3.76 14.52 0.75
C VAL A 131 3.57 14.76 2.25
N ARG A 132 2.93 13.79 2.93
CA ARG A 132 2.71 13.84 4.39
C ARG A 132 2.70 12.45 4.98
N ALA A 133 3.28 12.31 6.16
CA ALA A 133 3.05 11.18 7.05
C ALA A 133 2.77 11.70 8.46
N SER A 134 1.74 11.15 9.09
CA SER A 134 1.39 11.40 10.48
C SER A 134 1.21 10.08 11.23
N TYR A 135 1.63 10.06 12.49
CA TYR A 135 1.49 8.94 13.41
C TYR A 135 0.95 9.44 14.74
N ASN A 136 -0.16 8.88 15.20
CA ASN A 136 -0.91 9.34 16.39
C ASN A 136 -1.23 10.85 16.33
N GLY A 137 -1.59 11.35 15.15
CA GLY A 137 -1.89 12.77 14.92
C GLY A 137 -0.68 13.71 14.93
N VAL A 138 0.52 13.21 15.25
CA VAL A 138 1.77 13.96 15.13
C VAL A 138 2.28 13.82 13.70
N ARG A 139 2.86 14.86 13.11
CA ARG A 139 3.53 14.77 11.79
C ARG A 139 4.97 14.29 11.93
N SER A 140 5.52 13.67 10.88
CA SER A 140 6.93 13.28 10.90
C SER A 140 7.82 14.48 11.26
N PRO A 141 8.78 14.32 12.20
CA PRO A 141 9.70 15.39 12.56
C PRO A 141 10.71 15.68 11.46
N GLN A 142 10.89 14.77 10.50
CA GLN A 142 11.73 14.98 9.33
C GLN A 142 10.91 15.64 8.23
N LEU A 143 11.47 16.65 7.57
CA LEU A 143 10.82 17.33 6.43
C LEU A 143 10.58 16.36 5.27
N HIS A 144 11.48 15.38 5.09
CA HIS A 144 11.39 14.31 4.10
C HIS A 144 11.84 12.99 4.73
N PRO A 145 10.96 12.25 5.44
CA PRO A 145 11.34 10.96 5.99
C PRO A 145 11.71 10.00 4.86
N GLY A 146 12.76 9.21 5.06
CA GLY A 146 13.14 8.16 4.11
C GLY A 146 12.01 7.15 3.95
N TYR A 147 11.71 6.77 2.71
CA TYR A 147 10.66 5.77 2.45
C TYR A 147 10.99 4.91 1.23
N GLY A 148 10.40 3.71 1.22
CA GLY A 148 10.36 2.82 0.06
C GLY A 148 8.90 2.54 -0.33
N PHE A 149 8.62 2.48 -1.62
CA PHE A 149 7.29 2.16 -2.16
C PHE A 149 7.40 1.04 -3.18
N GLN A 150 6.54 0.04 -3.05
CA GLN A 150 6.54 -1.12 -3.92
C GLN A 150 5.12 -1.49 -4.33
N CYS A 151 4.97 -1.98 -5.55
CA CYS A 151 3.69 -2.49 -6.04
C CYS A 151 3.87 -3.85 -6.71
N SER A 152 2.77 -4.60 -6.84
CA SER A 152 2.69 -5.90 -7.49
C SER A 152 1.39 -6.00 -8.28
N ASP A 153 1.49 -6.49 -9.51
CA ASP A 153 0.37 -6.89 -10.39
C ASP A 153 -0.07 -8.34 -10.11
N ASP A 154 0.76 -9.09 -9.40
CA ASP A 154 0.48 -10.45 -8.94
C ASP A 154 -0.28 -10.42 -7.59
N PRO A 155 -1.47 -11.04 -7.50
CA PRO A 155 -2.23 -11.17 -6.25
C PRO A 155 -1.47 -11.91 -5.13
N THR A 156 -0.54 -12.80 -5.48
CA THR A 156 0.32 -13.51 -4.52
C THR A 156 1.53 -12.70 -4.08
N GLN A 157 1.72 -11.50 -4.65
CA GLN A 157 2.79 -10.55 -4.33
C GLN A 157 4.20 -11.12 -4.52
N THR A 158 4.36 -12.12 -5.39
CA THR A 158 5.66 -12.75 -5.65
C THR A 158 6.55 -11.83 -6.49
N ASN A 159 5.94 -10.94 -7.30
CA ASN A 159 6.63 -10.02 -8.20
C ASN A 159 6.44 -8.57 -7.79
N LYS A 160 7.19 -8.13 -6.78
CA LYS A 160 7.20 -6.73 -6.35
C LYS A 160 8.14 -5.90 -7.23
N VAL A 161 7.69 -4.71 -7.60
CA VAL A 161 8.45 -3.69 -8.31
C VAL A 161 8.60 -2.49 -7.38
N THR A 162 9.83 -2.03 -7.18
CA THR A 162 10.08 -0.77 -6.48
C THR A 162 9.74 0.39 -7.40
N ILE A 163 8.86 1.27 -6.94
CA ILE A 163 8.50 2.48 -7.67
C ILE A 163 9.45 3.60 -7.23
N PRO A 164 10.07 4.34 -8.16
CA PRO A 164 11.02 5.38 -7.81
C PRO A 164 10.32 6.57 -7.13
N SER A 165 11.03 7.16 -6.16
CA SER A 165 10.67 8.46 -5.58
C SER A 165 11.03 9.60 -6.54
N TYR A 166 10.25 10.68 -6.56
CA TYR A 166 10.58 11.91 -7.30
C TYR A 166 10.45 13.18 -6.44
#